data_AF-A0AAE3LYP6-F1
#
_entry.id   AF-A0AAE3LYP6-F1
#
_cell.length_a   1.000
_cell.length_b   1.000
_cell.length_c   1.000
_cell.angle_alpha   90.00
_cell.angle_beta   90.00
_cell.angle_gamma   90.00
#
_symmetry.space_group_name_H-M   'P 1'
#
loop_
_entity.id
_entity.type
_entity.pdbx_description
1 polymer ?
#
loop_
_entity_poly.entity_id
_entity_poly.type
_entity_poly.pdbx_seq_one_letter_code
_entity_poly.pdbx_strand_id
1 'polypeptide(L)' 'SVGHGLKEGPHELCFACRRPLMPEDKNRAEYEHGVSCHQCAGETSEADKERFRERQKQIGLAKVRGEIHVGPAAG' A
#
# COMPACT_ATOMS: atom_id res chain seq x y z
N SER A 1 -3.84 -19.75 -25.38
CA SER A 1 -4.03 -18.31 -25.17
C SER A 1 -5.15 -18.09 -24.19
N VAL A 2 -4.88 -17.49 -23.03
CA VAL A 2 -5.94 -17.01 -22.15
C VAL A 2 -6.52 -15.76 -22.80
N GLY A 3 -7.62 -15.94 -23.54
CA GLY A 3 -8.56 -14.85 -23.78
C GLY A 3 -9.23 -14.46 -22.47
N HIS A 4 -10.30 -13.68 -22.57
CA HIS A 4 -11.13 -13.12 -21.50
C HIS A 4 -10.66 -11.74 -21.05
N GLY A 5 -11.41 -10.73 -21.52
CA GLY A 5 -11.29 -9.34 -21.15
C GLY A 5 -11.64 -9.12 -19.67
N LEU A 6 -10.69 -9.47 -18.80
CA LEU A 6 -10.63 -8.95 -17.44
C LEU A 6 -10.32 -7.45 -17.59
N LYS A 7 -11.36 -6.61 -17.56
CA LYS A 7 -11.14 -5.20 -17.26
C LYS A 7 -10.61 -5.16 -15.84
N GLU A 8 -9.42 -4.61 -15.65
CA GLU A 8 -8.91 -4.25 -14.34
C GLU A 8 -9.98 -3.37 -13.67
N GLY A 9 -10.70 -3.94 -12.71
CA GLY A 9 -11.61 -3.16 -11.89
C GLY A 9 -10.80 -2.16 -11.06
N PRO A 10 -11.43 -1.14 -10.46
CA PRO A 10 -10.73 -0.10 -9.71
C PRO A 10 -10.15 -0.60 -8.37
N HIS A 11 -10.06 -1.91 -8.19
CA HIS A 11 -9.65 -2.53 -6.94
C HIS A 11 -8.14 -2.37 -6.75
N GLU A 12 -7.76 -1.85 -5.60
CA GLU A 12 -6.38 -1.78 -5.15
C GLU A 12 -6.12 -2.84 -4.08
N LEU A 13 -4.89 -3.32 -3.94
CA LEU A 13 -4.59 -4.30 -2.91
C LEU A 13 -4.30 -3.62 -1.56
N CYS A 14 -4.89 -4.17 -0.50
CA CYS A 14 -4.44 -3.85 0.85
C CYS A 14 -2.97 -4.28 1.03
N PHE A 15 -2.11 -3.36 1.42
CA PHE A 15 -0.70 -3.67 1.65
C PHE A 15 -0.44 -4.48 2.93
N ALA A 16 -1.44 -4.60 3.81
CA ALA A 16 -1.35 -5.44 5.01
C ALA A 16 -1.81 -6.87 4.72
N CYS A 17 -3.07 -7.06 4.30
CA CYS A 17 -3.65 -8.40 4.14
C CYS A 17 -3.71 -8.92 2.69
N ARG A 18 -3.27 -8.12 1.69
CA ARG A 18 -3.28 -8.46 0.26
C ARG A 18 -4.66 -8.76 -0.34
N ARG A 19 -5.74 -8.45 0.38
CA ARG A 19 -7.11 -8.51 -0.15
C ARG A 19 -7.41 -7.30 -1.06
N PRO A 20 -8.26 -7.45 -2.08
CA PRO A 20 -8.74 -6.33 -2.88
C PRO A 20 -9.55 -5.34 -2.05
N LEU A 21 -9.37 -4.05 -2.31
CA LEU A 21 -10.06 -2.92 -1.72
C LEU A 21 -10.62 -2.04 -2.82
N MET A 22 -11.86 -1.61 -2.64
CA MET A 22 -12.42 -0.58 -3.49
C MET A 22 -11.84 0.80 -3.10
N PRO A 23 -11.72 1.75 -4.03
CA PRO A 23 -11.24 3.10 -3.70
C PRO A 23 -12.08 3.76 -2.60
N GLU A 24 -13.38 3.49 -2.56
CA GLU A 24 -14.31 4.05 -1.55
C GLU A 24 -14.01 3.52 -0.14
N ASP A 25 -13.43 2.31 -0.03
CA ASP A 25 -13.08 1.73 1.27
C ASP A 25 -11.95 2.48 1.97
N LYS A 26 -11.18 3.29 1.22
CA LYS A 26 -10.13 4.15 1.78
C LYS A 26 -10.68 5.30 2.62
N ASN A 27 -11.97 5.62 2.49
CA ASN A 27 -12.63 6.68 3.26
C ASN A 27 -13.17 6.18 4.61
N ARG A 28 -13.04 4.88 4.90
CA ARG A 28 -13.50 4.29 6.16
C ARG A 28 -12.54 4.61 7.31
N ALA A 29 -13.07 4.69 8.53
CA ALA A 29 -12.30 5.04 9.72
C ALA A 29 -11.21 4.00 10.07
N GLU A 30 -11.43 2.75 9.69
CA GLU A 30 -10.53 1.62 9.94
C GLU A 30 -9.39 1.53 8.91
N TYR A 31 -9.45 2.32 7.83
CA TYR A 31 -8.42 2.33 6.80
C TYR A 31 -7.23 3.17 7.24
N GLU A 32 -6.07 2.54 7.24
CA GLU A 32 -4.79 3.21 7.39
C GLU A 32 -3.88 2.76 6.25
N HIS A 33 -3.48 3.71 5.40
CA HIS A 33 -2.74 3.39 4.18
C HIS A 33 -1.50 2.58 4.50
N GLY A 34 -1.43 1.38 3.93
CA GLY A 34 -0.28 0.52 4.09
C GLY A 34 -0.28 -0.38 5.34
N VAL A 35 -1.26 -0.19 6.23
CA VAL A 35 -1.29 -0.71 7.61
C VAL A 35 -2.54 -1.55 7.89
N SER A 36 -3.72 -1.04 7.56
CA SER A 36 -4.98 -1.77 7.77
C SER A 36 -6.05 -1.34 6.79
N CYS A 37 -7.03 -2.23 6.60
CA CYS A 37 -8.26 -1.95 5.88
C CYS A 37 -9.46 -2.41 6.71
N HIS A 38 -10.67 -2.03 6.30
CA HIS A 38 -11.91 -2.42 6.97
C HIS A 38 -12.05 -3.95 7.17
N GLN A 39 -11.43 -4.76 6.31
CA GLN A 39 -11.48 -6.22 6.41
C GLN A 39 -10.49 -6.82 7.40
N CYS A 40 -9.33 -6.18 7.63
CA CYS A 40 -8.27 -6.75 8.45
C CYS A 40 -7.94 -5.94 9.71
N ALA A 41 -8.55 -4.77 9.90
CA ALA A 41 -8.27 -3.90 11.05
C ALA A 41 -8.50 -4.58 12.40
N GLY A 42 -9.45 -5.52 12.47
CA GLY A 42 -9.70 -6.38 13.64
C GLY A 42 -8.98 -7.74 13.62
N GLU A 43 -8.38 -8.13 12.50
CA GLU A 43 -7.60 -9.38 12.38
C GLU A 43 -6.11 -9.17 12.72
N THR A 44 -5.59 -7.96 12.46
CA THR A 44 -4.18 -7.61 12.71
C THR A 44 -3.97 -7.04 14.11
N SER A 45 -2.95 -7.52 14.81
CA SER A 45 -2.57 -7.00 16.14
C SER A 45 -1.94 -5.61 16.06
N GLU A 46 -1.88 -4.90 17.20
CA GLU A 46 -1.19 -3.60 17.26
C GLU A 46 0.30 -3.72 16.92
N ALA A 47 0.96 -4.80 17.33
CA ALA A 47 2.36 -5.07 16.99
C ALA A 47 2.56 -5.26 15.47
N ASP A 48 1.60 -5.89 14.78
CA ASP A 48 1.63 -5.99 13.32
C ASP A 48 1.43 -4.62 12.67
N LYS A 49 0.50 -3.82 13.18
CA LYS A 49 0.24 -2.46 12.68
C LYS A 49 1.48 -1.57 12.81
N GLU A 50 2.19 -1.61 13.94
CA GLU A 50 3.46 -0.89 14.11
C GLU A 50 4.52 -1.31 13.09
N ARG A 51 4.71 -2.62 12.89
CA ARG A 51 5.62 -3.14 11.86
C ARG A 51 5.24 -2.67 10.47
N PHE A 52 3.95 -2.61 10.16
CA PHE A 52 3.47 -2.13 8.86
C PHE A 52 3.69 -0.63 8.68
N ARG A 53 3.43 0.19 9.70
CA ARG A 53 3.73 1.64 9.70
C ARG A 53 5.20 1.90 9.45
N GLU A 54 6.08 1.18 10.15
CA GLU A 54 7.51 1.34 9.97
C GLU A 54 7.93 0.94 8.56
N ARG A 55 7.39 -0.16 8.01
CA ARG A 55 7.62 -0.53 6.61
C ARG A 55 7.19 0.59 5.66
N GLN A 56 6.01 1.18 5.84
CA GLN A 56 5.54 2.28 5.00
C GLN A 56 6.41 3.52 5.11
N LYS A 57 6.85 3.86 6.32
CA LYS A 57 7.79 4.94 6.56
C LYS A 57 9.11 4.70 5.83
N GLN A 58 9.68 3.51 5.91
CA GLN A 58 10.91 3.16 5.21
C GLN A 58 10.74 3.22 3.68
N ILE A 59 9.59 2.79 3.14
CA ILE A 59 9.27 2.94 1.72
C ILE A 59 9.19 4.42 1.34
N GLY A 60 8.53 5.25 2.15
CA GLY A 60 8.45 6.70 1.92
C GLY A 60 9.83 7.36 1.94
N LEU A 61 10.66 7.04 2.92
CA LEU A 61 12.05 7.52 3.01
C LEU A 61 12.88 7.05 1.82
N ALA A 62 12.74 5.81 1.38
CA ALA A 62 13.43 5.29 0.21
C ALA A 62 12.99 6.00 -1.09
N LYS A 63 11.69 6.31 -1.24
CA LYS A 63 11.18 7.12 -2.36
C LYS A 63 11.79 8.52 -2.35
N VAL A 64 11.78 9.20 -1.21
CA VAL A 64 12.42 10.53 -1.07
C VAL A 64 13.92 10.45 -1.37
N ARG A 65 14.63 9.42 -0.88
CA ARG A 65 16.06 9.22 -1.18
C ARG A 65 16.33 8.92 -2.65
N GLY A 66 15.44 8.16 -3.31
CA GLY A 66 15.51 7.84 -4.73
C GLY A 66 15.11 9.03 -5.62
N GLU A 67 14.17 9.86 -5.19
CA GLU A 67 13.78 11.12 -5.83
C GLU A 67 14.88 12.20 -5.64
N ILE A 68 15.63 12.16 -4.53
CA ILE A 68 16.76 13.07 -4.28
C ILE A 68 18.02 12.69 -5.08
N HIS A 69 18.08 11.52 -5.71
CA HIS A 69 19.27 11.08 -6.46
C HIS A 69 19.10 11.15 -7.99
N VAL A 70 18.82 12.35 -8.50
CA VAL A 70 19.04 12.68 -9.93
C VAL A 70 19.94 13.92 -10.01
N GLY A 71 21.27 13.69 -10.13
CA GLY A 71 22.28 14.64 -10.64
C GLY A 71 23.49 14.90 -9.71
N PRO A 72 24.74 15.02 -10.23
CA PRO A 72 25.03 15.73 -11.47
C PRO A 72 25.49 14.87 -12.65
N ALA A 73 25.38 15.51 -13.81
CA ALA A 73 25.67 15.04 -15.16
C ALA A 73 27.13 14.65 -15.42
N ALA A 74 27.29 13.84 -16.47
CA ALA A 74 28.49 13.65 -17.28
C ALA A 74 29.73 13.01 -16.60
N GLY A 75 30.07 11.83 -17.11
CA GLY A 75 31.43 11.31 -17.23
C GLY A 75 31.56 10.67 -18.60
#